data_AF-A0A7K2Q772-F1
#
_entry.id   AF-A0A7K2Q772-F1
#
_cell.length_a   1.000
_cell.length_b   1.000
_cell.length_c   1.000
_cell.angle_alpha   90.00
_cell.angle_beta   90.00
_cell.angle_gamma   90.00
#
_symmetry.space_group_name_H-M   'P 1'
#
loop_
_entity.id
_entity.type
_entity.pdbx_description
1 polymer ?
#
loop_
_entity_poly.entity_id
_entity_poly.type
_entity_poly.pdbx_seq_one_letter_code
_entity_poly.pdbx_strand_id
1 'polypeptide(L)'
;MSDFETITVPAHLSGYPGVAFGGYVAGVLAARSAAKTVRVDFRRPVPTQCPVRLDPTAEGGARLVDGELLLAAASPAEPPAQAPEPPSWELASAAADAYRAAPPDGMVDCFGCGLHR
;
A
#
# COMPACT_ATOMS: atom_id res chain seq x y z
N MET A 1 11.92 6.38 -26.52
CA MET A 1 10.74 5.62 -26.06
C MET A 1 10.87 5.59 -24.55
N SER A 2 9.93 6.18 -23.82
CA SER A 2 9.97 6.07 -22.35
C SER A 2 9.63 4.63 -22.01
N ASP A 3 10.60 3.90 -21.45
CA ASP A 3 10.36 2.56 -20.91
C ASP A 3 9.41 2.71 -19.73
N PHE A 4 8.18 2.23 -19.92
CA PHE A 4 7.22 2.08 -18.85
C PHE A 4 7.05 0.59 -18.56
N GLU A 5 6.99 0.26 -17.28
CA GLU A 5 6.68 -1.09 -16.84
C GLU A 5 5.18 -1.19 -16.54
N THR A 6 4.63 -2.39 -16.58
CA THR A 6 3.28 -2.66 -16.08
C THR A 6 3.34 -3.67 -14.96
N ILE A 7 2.56 -3.46 -13.91
CA ILE A 7 2.34 -4.45 -12.86
C ILE A 7 0.89 -4.90 -12.86
N THR A 8 0.64 -6.17 -12.52
CA THR A 8 -0.71 -6.69 -12.26
C THR A 8 -0.71 -7.29 -10.85
N VAL A 9 -1.53 -6.73 -9.96
CA VAL A 9 -1.62 -7.23 -8.58
C VAL A 9 -2.55 -8.45 -8.54
N PRO A 10 -2.10 -9.63 -8.06
CA PRO A 10 -2.96 -10.80 -7.90
C PRO A 10 -4.15 -10.52 -6.99
N ALA A 11 -5.28 -11.21 -7.22
CA ALA A 11 -6.51 -11.02 -6.45
C ALA A 11 -6.33 -11.22 -4.93
N HIS A 12 -5.52 -12.21 -4.53
CA HIS A 12 -5.27 -12.52 -3.11
C HIS A 12 -4.42 -11.47 -2.38
N LEU A 13 -3.75 -10.58 -3.12
CA LEU A 13 -3.06 -9.42 -2.56
C LEU A 13 -4.01 -8.22 -2.53
N SER A 14 -5.22 -8.42 -2.04
CA SER A 14 -6.26 -7.39 -1.90
C SER A 14 -6.25 -6.73 -0.53
N GLY A 15 -6.55 -5.44 -0.48
CA GLY A 15 -6.94 -4.72 0.74
C GLY A 15 -8.44 -4.64 0.93
N TYR A 16 -9.20 -4.60 -0.18
CA TYR A 16 -10.67 -4.65 -0.28
C TYR A 16 -11.05 -5.41 -1.57
N PRO A 17 -12.31 -5.86 -1.77
CA PRO A 17 -12.74 -6.44 -3.03
C PRO A 17 -12.35 -5.57 -4.23
N GLY A 18 -11.54 -6.13 -5.13
CA GLY A 18 -11.04 -5.45 -6.33
C GLY A 18 -9.96 -4.39 -6.10
N VAL A 19 -9.55 -4.13 -4.85
CA VAL A 19 -8.54 -3.12 -4.50
C VAL A 19 -7.29 -3.79 -3.95
N ALA A 20 -6.14 -3.50 -4.55
CA ALA A 20 -4.84 -4.02 -4.14
C ALA A 20 -4.50 -3.64 -2.69
N PHE A 21 -3.79 -4.54 -2.01
CA PHE A 21 -3.26 -4.30 -0.67
C PHE A 21 -2.25 -3.16 -0.70
N GLY A 22 -2.51 -2.11 0.10
CA GLY A 22 -1.68 -0.92 0.13
C GLY A 22 -0.22 -1.20 0.46
N GLY A 23 0.07 -2.15 1.37
CA GLY A 23 1.44 -2.52 1.70
C GLY A 23 2.21 -3.12 0.52
N TYR A 24 1.55 -3.92 -0.31
CA TYR A 24 2.17 -4.47 -1.53
C TYR A 24 2.49 -3.36 -2.53
N VAL A 25 1.51 -2.50 -2.82
CA VAL A 25 1.67 -1.37 -3.74
C VAL A 25 2.80 -0.44 -3.27
N ALA A 26 2.80 -0.08 -1.98
CA ALA A 26 3.82 0.78 -1.41
C ALA A 26 5.22 0.14 -1.50
N GLY A 27 5.32 -1.16 -1.25
CA GLY A 27 6.56 -1.92 -1.40
C GLY A 27 7.09 -1.93 -2.83
N VAL A 28 6.23 -2.13 -3.83
CA VAL A 28 6.61 -2.07 -5.25
C VAL A 28 7.11 -0.69 -5.64
N LEU A 29 6.39 0.37 -5.26
CA LEU A 29 6.80 1.75 -5.54
C LEU A 29 8.11 2.12 -4.86
N ALA A 30 8.31 1.72 -3.60
CA ALA A 30 9.56 1.91 -2.89
C ALA A 30 10.73 1.17 -3.56
N ALA A 31 10.53 -0.09 -3.95
CA ALA A 31 11.55 -0.91 -4.61
C ALA A 31 11.98 -0.36 -5.98
N ARG A 32 11.13 0.44 -6.63
CA ARG A 32 11.44 1.10 -7.92
C ARG A 32 11.80 2.57 -7.81
N SER A 33 11.83 3.11 -6.60
CA SER A 33 12.33 4.46 -6.36
C SER A 33 13.86 4.42 -6.23
N ALA A 34 14.52 5.46 -6.71
CA ALA A 34 15.98 5.60 -6.56
C ALA A 34 16.37 6.14 -5.17
N ALA A 35 15.43 6.80 -4.48
CA ALA A 35 15.62 7.29 -3.13
C ALA A 35 15.68 6.16 -2.09
N LYS A 36 16.50 6.37 -1.04
CA LYS A 36 16.63 5.43 0.08
C LYS A 36 15.34 5.26 0.88
N THR A 37 14.60 6.35 1.04
CA THR A 37 13.35 6.43 1.78
C THR A 37 12.32 7.22 0.98
N VAL A 38 11.07 6.76 0.99
CA VAL A 38 9.99 7.40 0.25
C VAL A 38 8.73 7.49 1.09
N ARG A 39 7.93 8.52 0.81
CA ARG A 39 6.53 8.60 1.21
C ARG A 39 5.70 8.09 0.06
N VAL A 40 4.75 7.19 0.34
CA VAL A 40 3.77 6.72 -0.64
C VAL A 40 2.43 7.36 -0.35
N ASP A 41 1.93 8.14 -1.31
CA ASP A 41 0.60 8.76 -1.25
C ASP A 41 -0.35 8.05 -2.22
N PHE A 42 -1.40 7.44 -1.66
CA PHE A 42 -2.49 6.86 -2.44
C PHE A 42 -3.50 7.95 -2.81
N ARG A 43 -3.82 8.05 -4.10
CA ARG A 43 -4.76 9.04 -4.63
C ARG A 43 -6.07 8.41 -5.09
N ARG A 44 -6.03 7.14 -5.49
CA ARG A 44 -7.18 6.34 -5.93
C ARG A 44 -6.97 4.85 -5.58
N PRO A 45 -8.03 4.03 -5.56
CA PRO A 45 -7.89 2.59 -5.46
C PRO A 45 -7.02 2.03 -6.59
N VAL A 46 -6.05 1.18 -6.25
CA VAL A 46 -5.27 0.43 -7.25
C VAL A 46 -6.01 -0.87 -7.51
N PRO A 47 -6.37 -1.20 -8.77
CA PRO A 47 -7.12 -2.41 -9.06
C PRO A 47 -6.26 -3.68 -8.88
N THR A 48 -6.89 -4.78 -8.45
CA THR A 48 -6.31 -6.11 -8.65
C THR A 48 -6.68 -6.66 -10.02
N GLN A 49 -5.89 -7.61 -10.52
CA GLN A 49 -6.10 -8.36 -11.78
C GLN A 49 -6.12 -7.53 -13.08
N CYS A 50 -5.99 -6.20 -12.99
CA CYS A 50 -5.83 -5.32 -14.13
C CYS A 50 -4.38 -4.79 -14.19
N PRO A 51 -3.76 -4.76 -15.36
CA PRO A 51 -2.43 -4.17 -15.52
C PRO A 51 -2.52 -2.65 -15.32
N VAL A 52 -1.60 -2.11 -14.52
CA VAL A 52 -1.42 -0.66 -14.32
C VAL A 52 0.01 -0.28 -14.63
N ARG A 53 0.19 0.92 -15.18
CA ARG A 53 1.51 1.40 -15.59
C ARG A 53 2.30 1.91 -14.38
N LEU A 54 3.57 1.54 -14.34
CA LEU A 54 4.55 1.96 -13.36
C LEU A 54 5.61 2.81 -14.08
N ASP A 55 5.71 4.07 -13.68
CA ASP A 55 6.67 5.03 -14.24
C ASP A 55 7.64 5.50 -13.14
N PRO A 56 8.95 5.60 -13.40
CA PRO A 56 9.84 6.37 -12.55
C PRO A 56 9.51 7.88 -12.65
N THR A 57 9.81 8.64 -11.61
CA THR A 57 9.72 10.10 -11.66
C THR A 57 11.11 10.74 -11.75
N ALA A 58 11.20 11.95 -12.32
CA ALA A 58 12.47 12.65 -12.45
C ALA A 58 13.11 12.99 -11.09
N GLU A 59 12.28 13.09 -10.05
CA GLU A 59 12.66 13.38 -8.67
C GLU A 59 13.16 12.13 -7.92
N GLY A 60 13.34 10.98 -8.60
CA GLY A 60 13.85 9.75 -8.00
C GLY A 60 12.79 8.92 -7.26
N GLY A 61 11.51 9.21 -7.48
CA GLY A 61 10.38 8.42 -7.03
C GLY A 61 9.82 7.50 -8.11
N ALA A 62 8.60 7.01 -7.90
CA ALA A 62 7.85 6.20 -8.85
C ALA A 62 6.35 6.48 -8.72
N ARG A 63 5.56 6.16 -9.76
CA ARG A 63 4.10 6.32 -9.72
C ARG A 63 3.38 5.18 -10.42
N LEU A 64 2.18 4.85 -9.91
CA LEU A 64 1.22 3.99 -10.59
C LEU A 64 0.13 4.82 -11.25
N VAL A 65 -0.10 4.57 -12.53
CA VAL A 65 -1.10 5.28 -13.34
C VAL A 65 -1.95 4.31 -14.15
N ASP A 66 -3.23 4.65 -14.30
CA ASP A 66 -4.19 4.00 -15.20
C ASP A 66 -4.67 5.05 -16.22
N GLY A 67 -4.16 4.96 -17.45
CA GLY A 67 -4.25 6.05 -18.42
C GLY A 67 -3.67 7.35 -17.87
N GLU A 68 -4.52 8.37 -17.72
CA GLU A 68 -4.19 9.68 -17.16
C GLU A 68 -4.44 9.78 -15.64
N LEU A 69 -4.98 8.73 -15.02
CA LEU A 69 -5.32 8.71 -13.61
C LEU A 69 -4.13 8.30 -12.76
N LEU A 70 -3.69 9.21 -11.88
CA LEU A 70 -2.72 8.86 -10.83
C LEU A 70 -3.40 8.02 -9.75
N LEU A 71 -2.89 6.81 -9.53
CA LEU A 71 -3.38 5.89 -8.51
C LEU A 71 -2.61 6.04 -7.20
N ALA A 72 -1.27 5.98 -7.28
CA ALA A 72 -0.37 6.14 -6.15
C ALA A 72 0.97 6.72 -6.61
N ALA A 73 1.64 7.47 -5.74
CA ALA A 73 2.96 8.02 -6.01
C ALA A 73 3.90 7.82 -4.81
N ALA A 74 5.13 7.43 -5.09
CA ALA A 74 6.24 7.48 -4.17
C ALA A 74 7.10 8.72 -4.49
N SER A 75 7.38 9.52 -3.48
CA SER A 75 8.34 10.63 -3.57
C SER A 75 9.41 10.47 -2.48
N PRO A 76 10.67 10.90 -2.72
CA PRO A 76 11.68 10.93 -1.68
C PRO A 76 11.16 11.66 -0.44
N ALA A 77 11.38 11.06 0.73
CA ALA A 77 11.00 11.66 1.99
C ALA A 77 11.86 11.12 3.12
N GLU A 78 12.16 11.96 4.10
CA GLU A 78 12.78 11.53 5.33
C GLU A 78 11.69 11.09 6.33
N PRO A 79 11.85 9.93 6.99
CA PRO A 79 10.96 9.54 8.06
C PRO A 79 11.06 10.55 9.23
N PRO A 80 10.01 10.69 10.05
CA PRO A 80 10.09 11.55 11.22
C PRO A 80 11.22 11.10 12.16
N ALA A 81 11.95 12.07 12.71
CA ALA A 81 13.09 11.80 13.59
C ALA A 81 12.70 11.04 14.87
N GLN A 82 11.44 11.21 15.32
CA GLN A 82 10.89 10.51 16.48
C GLN A 82 9.59 9.82 16.06
N ALA A 83 9.53 8.51 16.33
CA ALA A 83 8.30 7.74 16.18
C ALA A 83 7.28 8.14 17.27
N PRO A 84 5.98 8.03 17.01
CA PRO A 84 4.97 8.12 18.05
C PRO A 84 5.23 7.10 19.16
N GLU A 85 4.83 7.44 20.38
CA GLU A 85 4.89 6.49 21.50
C GLU A 85 4.06 5.24 21.15
N PRO A 86 4.63 4.03 21.26
CA PRO A 86 3.88 2.82 20.98
C PRO A 86 2.81 2.60 22.07
N PRO A 87 1.69 1.92 21.75
CA PRO A 87 0.77 1.48 22.79
C PRO A 87 1.48 0.54 23.78
N SER A 88 1.00 0.49 25.02
CA SER A 88 1.46 -0.51 25.97
C SER A 88 1.14 -1.92 25.47
N TRP A 89 1.89 -2.91 25.94
CA TRP A 89 1.64 -4.31 25.60
C TRP A 89 0.21 -4.76 25.93
N GLU A 90 -0.29 -4.33 27.08
CA GLU A 90 -1.64 -4.63 27.56
C GLU A 90 -2.70 -4.04 26.64
N LEU A 91 -2.54 -2.77 26.23
CA LEU A 91 -3.47 -2.12 25.31
C LEU A 91 -3.45 -2.77 23.93
N ALA A 92 -2.26 -3.09 23.40
CA ALA A 92 -2.10 -3.75 22.12
C ALA A 92 -2.74 -5.15 22.12
N SER A 93 -2.53 -5.92 23.19
CA SER A 93 -3.10 -7.27 23.36
C SER A 93 -4.62 -7.22 23.46
N ALA A 94 -5.16 -6.34 24.31
CA ALA A 94 -6.59 -6.17 24.47
C ALA A 94 -7.28 -5.72 23.17
N ALA A 95 -6.67 -4.82 22.41
CA ALA A 95 -7.19 -4.39 21.11
C ALA A 95 -7.22 -5.54 20.08
N ALA A 96 -6.17 -6.38 20.07
CA ALA A 96 -6.12 -7.53 19.18
C ALA A 96 -7.17 -8.58 19.55
N ASP A 97 -7.40 -8.84 20.84
CA ASP A 97 -8.45 -9.75 21.31
C ASP A 97 -9.84 -9.22 20.99
N ALA A 98 -10.10 -7.93 21.24
CA ALA A 98 -11.38 -7.30 20.92
C ALA A 98 -11.70 -7.38 19.41
N TYR A 99 -10.70 -7.13 18.55
CA TYR A 99 -10.86 -7.25 17.10
C TYR A 99 -11.23 -8.67 16.65
N ARG A 100 -10.60 -9.69 17.26
CA ARG A 100 -10.92 -11.10 16.95
C ARG A 100 -12.29 -11.52 17.48
N ALA A 101 -12.68 -11.03 18.65
CA ALA A 101 -13.95 -11.40 19.28
C ALA A 101 -15.16 -10.77 18.58
N ALA A 102 -15.01 -9.55 18.08
CA ALA A 102 -16.07 -8.79 17.42
C ALA A 102 -15.50 -7.98 16.23
N PRO A 103 -15.22 -8.63 15.10
CA PRO A 103 -14.75 -7.93 13.92
C PRO A 103 -15.79 -6.92 13.37
N PRO A 104 -15.37 -5.76 12.84
CA PRO A 104 -16.29 -4.80 12.24
C PRO A 104 -17.05 -5.36 11.04
N ASP A 105 -18.30 -4.92 10.85
CA ASP A 105 -19.10 -5.24 9.67
C ASP A 105 -18.42 -4.75 8.39
N GLY A 106 -18.49 -5.57 7.34
CA GLY A 106 -17.79 -5.29 6.09
C GLY A 106 -16.28 -5.52 6.17
N MET A 107 -15.79 -6.26 7.18
CA MET A 107 -14.41 -6.72 7.15
C MET A 107 -14.17 -7.56 5.90
N VAL A 108 -13.21 -7.10 5.12
CA VAL A 108 -12.74 -7.71 3.89
C VAL A 108 -11.54 -8.61 4.20
N ASP A 109 -11.30 -9.58 3.33
CA ASP A 109 -10.09 -10.42 3.31
C ASP A 109 -8.84 -9.61 2.90
N CYS A 110 -8.58 -8.54 3.66
CA CYS A 110 -7.38 -7.74 3.51
C CYS A 110 -6.19 -8.64 3.80
N PHE A 111 -5.29 -8.74 2.85
CA PHE A 111 -4.05 -9.53 2.95
C PHE A 111 -3.26 -9.22 4.23
N GLY A 112 -3.30 -7.98 4.71
CA GLY A 112 -2.57 -7.56 5.91
C GLY A 112 -3.27 -7.84 7.24
N CYS A 113 -4.57 -7.54 7.33
CA CYS A 113 -5.28 -7.54 8.63
C CYS A 113 -6.49 -8.48 8.71
N GLY A 114 -6.97 -9.01 7.59
CA GLY A 114 -8.14 -9.89 7.53
C GLY A 114 -7.99 -11.14 8.40
N LEU A 115 -9.10 -11.79 8.73
CA LEU A 115 -9.11 -12.95 9.63
C LEU A 115 -8.92 -14.30 8.92
N HIS A 116 -8.99 -14.35 7.59
CA HIS A 116 -8.83 -15.58 6.80
C HIS A 116 -7.36 -15.95 6.53
N ARG A 117 -6.47 -15.70 7.50
CA ARG A 117 -5.02 -15.98 7.43
C ARG A 117 -4.61 -17.10 8.36
#